data_AF-A0A4Q4GSN2-F1
#
_entry.id   AF-A0A4Q4GSN2-F1
#
_cell.length_a   1.000
_cell.length_b   1.000
_cell.length_c   1.000
_cell.angle_alpha   90.00
_cell.angle_beta   90.00
_cell.angle_gamma   90.00
#
_symmetry.space_group_name_H-M   'P 1'
#
loop_
_entity.id
_entity.type
_entity.pdbx_description
1 polymer ?
#
loop_
_entity_poly.entity_id
_entity_poly.type
_entity_poly.pdbx_seq_one_letter_code
_entity_poly.pdbx_strand_id
1 'polypeptide(L)'
;MKHFLIFGVLFCLIACSQKPIRHLVSQPYSSEEDDTFKHKSVQSRPTLQKITPASYQNWLSQPFNKNQVHRYQSFLKNQDLQNVVPEFELFQTARDWQNCHASEYEIPPQEIWNNIVPTLNILKELINDNVIDDFTVTSVYRNYALNRCSKGADSSRHVFNAALDFRIGPEQPIPEELTTIQQTKTNLCQFWVKNGDRLNMGLGVYASGQIHIDSAGYRTWGPDHRSTSSPCITQLLSNRNDKGNVDE
;
A
#
# COMPACT_ATOMS: atom_id res chain seq x y z
N MET A 1 -0.77 32.62 -46.92
CA MET A 1 -0.99 31.77 -48.10
C MET A 1 0.22 30.85 -48.29
N LYS A 2 0.16 29.63 -47.77
CA LYS A 2 1.06 28.52 -48.12
C LYS A 2 0.22 27.24 -48.03
N HIS A 3 -0.04 26.64 -49.19
CA HIS A 3 -0.74 25.37 -49.35
C HIS A 3 0.20 24.23 -49.00
N PHE A 4 -0.27 23.27 -48.21
CA PHE A 4 0.33 21.94 -48.15
C PHE A 4 -0.74 20.88 -48.34
N LEU A 5 -0.42 19.98 -49.28
CA LEU A 5 -1.27 18.93 -49.84
C LEU A 5 -1.61 17.86 -48.81
N ILE A 6 -2.88 17.46 -48.82
CA ILE A 6 -3.44 16.34 -48.09
C ILE A 6 -3.23 15.08 -48.94
N PHE A 7 -2.44 14.11 -48.46
CA PHE A 7 -2.42 12.76 -49.00
C PHE A 7 -3.44 11.91 -48.23
N GLY A 8 -4.57 11.62 -48.88
CA GLY A 8 -5.56 10.68 -48.39
C GLY A 8 -5.13 9.25 -48.68
N VAL A 9 -5.02 8.42 -47.64
CA VAL A 9 -4.89 6.97 -47.77
C VAL A 9 -6.23 6.35 -47.39
N LEU A 10 -6.91 5.85 -48.42
CA LEU A 10 -8.19 5.15 -48.36
C LEU A 10 -7.93 3.68 -47.99
N PHE A 11 -8.20 3.28 -46.74
CA PHE A 11 -8.22 1.87 -46.36
C PHE A 11 -9.65 1.34 -46.44
N CYS A 12 -9.87 0.41 -47.36
CA CYS A 12 -11.14 -0.28 -47.60
C CYS A 12 -11.57 -1.11 -46.37
N LEU A 13 -12.82 -0.90 -45.97
CA LEU A 13 -13.56 -1.75 -45.03
C LEU A 13 -13.92 -3.07 -45.72
N ILE A 14 -13.52 -4.21 -45.13
CA ILE A 14 -14.11 -5.52 -45.45
C ILE A 14 -14.97 -5.92 -44.25
N ALA A 15 -16.28 -5.79 -44.42
CA ALA A 15 -17.29 -6.29 -43.50
C ALA A 15 -17.61 -7.74 -43.85
N CYS A 16 -17.27 -8.69 -42.97
CA CYS A 16 -17.80 -10.05 -43.04
C CYS A 16 -19.12 -10.11 -42.25
N SER A 17 -20.22 -10.26 -42.98
CA SER A 17 -21.55 -10.56 -42.46
C SER A 17 -21.67 -12.07 -42.21
N GLN A 18 -21.89 -12.48 -40.96
CA GLN A 18 -22.37 -13.84 -40.64
C GLN A 18 -23.76 -13.77 -40.03
N LYS A 19 -24.72 -14.46 -40.68
CA LYS A 19 -26.11 -14.63 -40.24
C LYS A 19 -26.19 -15.64 -39.09
N PRO A 20 -27.19 -15.53 -38.19
CA PRO A 20 -27.33 -16.42 -37.05
C PRO A 20 -27.98 -17.74 -37.47
N ILE A 21 -27.37 -18.86 -37.09
CA ILE A 21 -28.00 -20.18 -37.15
C ILE A 21 -28.59 -20.46 -35.76
N ARG A 22 -29.93 -20.54 -35.70
CA ARG A 22 -30.68 -21.21 -34.63
C ARG A 22 -30.79 -22.71 -34.94
N HIS A 23 -31.24 -23.48 -33.95
CA HIS A 23 -31.41 -24.94 -33.86
C HIS A 23 -30.20 -25.62 -33.23
N LEU A 24 -30.33 -26.56 -32.28
CA LEU A 24 -31.48 -27.20 -31.66
C LEU A 24 -31.00 -27.74 -30.31
N VAL A 25 -31.88 -27.76 -29.32
CA VAL A 25 -31.68 -28.47 -28.05
C VAL A 25 -31.59 -29.98 -28.34
N SER A 26 -30.52 -30.62 -27.91
CA SER A 26 -30.48 -32.06 -27.65
C SER A 26 -29.43 -32.36 -26.59
N GLN A 27 -29.88 -32.78 -25.40
CA GLN A 27 -29.04 -33.55 -24.47
C GLN A 27 -28.82 -34.95 -25.04
N PRO A 28 -27.65 -35.54 -24.79
CA PRO A 28 -27.67 -36.84 -24.13
C PRO A 28 -26.60 -37.02 -23.05
N TYR A 29 -27.06 -37.61 -21.94
CA TYR A 29 -26.48 -38.70 -21.14
C TYR A 29 -24.96 -39.02 -21.26
N SER A 30 -24.31 -38.87 -20.10
CA SER A 30 -23.06 -39.44 -19.57
C SER A 30 -22.14 -40.32 -20.43
N SER A 31 -20.86 -39.94 -20.43
CA SER A 31 -19.75 -40.85 -20.10
C SER A 31 -18.57 -40.04 -19.56
N GLU A 32 -18.00 -40.52 -18.46
CA GLU A 32 -16.87 -39.98 -17.73
C GLU A 32 -15.61 -39.88 -18.61
N GLU A 33 -14.95 -38.73 -18.61
CA GLU A 33 -13.51 -38.67 -18.81
C GLU A 33 -12.92 -37.51 -18.02
N ASP A 34 -11.90 -37.88 -17.27
CA ASP A 34 -11.12 -37.18 -16.28
C ASP A 34 -10.36 -35.98 -16.88
N ASP A 35 -10.63 -34.77 -16.39
CA ASP A 35 -9.62 -33.71 -16.35
C ASP A 35 -9.85 -32.83 -15.11
N THR A 36 -9.19 -33.23 -14.03
CA THR A 36 -9.15 -32.56 -12.75
C THR A 36 -8.26 -31.32 -12.79
N PHE A 37 -8.60 -30.31 -13.59
CA PHE A 37 -8.03 -28.97 -13.40
C PHE A 37 -8.77 -28.23 -12.27
N LYS A 38 -8.38 -28.57 -11.02
CA LYS A 38 -8.70 -27.75 -9.85
C LYS A 38 -8.16 -26.34 -10.09
N HIS A 39 -9.06 -25.43 -10.48
CA HIS A 39 -8.86 -24.00 -10.33
C HIS A 39 -8.68 -23.76 -8.83
N LYS A 40 -7.43 -23.71 -8.37
CA LYS A 40 -7.10 -23.26 -7.02
C LYS A 40 -7.70 -21.87 -6.89
N SER A 41 -8.76 -21.76 -6.09
CA SER A 41 -9.20 -20.47 -5.59
C SER A 41 -7.97 -19.81 -4.98
N VAL A 42 -7.63 -18.62 -5.48
CA VAL A 42 -6.68 -17.73 -4.82
C VAL A 42 -7.36 -17.36 -3.51
N GLN A 43 -7.10 -18.16 -2.49
CA GLN A 43 -7.61 -17.95 -1.16
C GLN A 43 -6.89 -16.71 -0.64
N SER A 44 -7.53 -15.56 -0.77
CA SER A 44 -7.08 -14.31 -0.16
C SER A 44 -6.83 -14.61 1.31
N ARG A 45 -5.58 -14.49 1.76
CA ARG A 45 -5.26 -14.55 3.19
C ARG A 45 -6.24 -13.64 3.91
N PRO A 46 -6.86 -14.08 5.00
CA PRO A 46 -7.71 -13.20 5.78
C PRO A 46 -6.81 -12.11 6.35
N THR A 47 -6.77 -10.95 5.69
CA THR A 47 -6.48 -9.70 6.39
C THR A 47 -7.42 -9.71 7.58
N LEU A 48 -6.89 -9.81 8.80
CA LEU A 48 -7.64 -9.73 10.05
C LEU A 48 -8.76 -8.71 9.84
N GLN A 49 -10.02 -9.17 9.89
CA GLN A 49 -11.16 -8.27 9.70
C GLN A 49 -11.17 -7.31 10.87
N LYS A 50 -10.57 -6.13 10.67
CA LYS A 50 -10.48 -5.12 11.72
C LYS A 50 -11.82 -4.44 11.90
N ILE A 51 -12.13 -4.12 13.15
CA ILE A 51 -13.39 -3.50 13.52
C ILE A 51 -13.37 -2.04 13.06
N THR A 52 -14.30 -1.68 12.18
CA THR A 52 -14.46 -0.30 11.70
C THR A 52 -14.84 0.64 12.86
N PRO A 53 -14.06 1.70 13.14
CA PRO A 53 -14.35 2.64 14.21
C PRO A 53 -15.68 3.39 14.02
N ALA A 54 -16.37 3.69 15.12
CA ALA A 54 -17.60 4.50 15.09
C ALA A 54 -17.34 5.91 14.54
N SER A 55 -16.16 6.50 14.82
CA SER A 55 -15.78 7.81 14.26
C SER A 55 -15.70 7.77 12.73
N TYR A 56 -15.12 6.71 12.15
CA TYR A 56 -15.11 6.53 10.70
C TYR A 56 -16.51 6.37 10.13
N GLN A 57 -17.38 5.57 10.77
CA GLN A 57 -18.77 5.41 10.31
C GLN A 57 -19.52 6.75 10.32
N ASN A 58 -19.33 7.57 11.36
CA ASN A 58 -19.91 8.90 11.46
C ASN A 58 -19.38 9.83 10.37
N TRP A 59 -18.06 9.83 10.12
CA TRP A 59 -17.45 10.61 9.05
C TRP A 59 -17.94 10.17 7.66
N LEU A 60 -18.04 8.87 7.41
CA LEU A 60 -18.51 8.27 6.16
C LEU A 60 -19.99 8.52 5.91
N SER A 61 -20.79 8.75 6.96
CA SER A 61 -22.24 9.02 6.83
C SER A 61 -22.54 10.29 6.03
N GLN A 62 -21.58 11.22 5.92
CA GLN A 62 -21.73 12.43 5.14
C GLN A 62 -21.72 12.12 3.64
N PRO A 63 -22.72 12.58 2.84
CA PRO A 63 -22.83 12.22 1.42
C PRO A 63 -21.59 12.54 0.59
N PHE A 64 -20.93 13.67 0.88
CA PHE A 64 -19.69 14.07 0.22
C PHE A 64 -18.56 13.06 0.48
N ASN A 65 -18.31 12.72 1.74
CA ASN A 65 -17.26 11.77 2.12
C ASN A 65 -17.52 10.39 1.52
N LYS A 66 -18.78 9.91 1.58
CA LYS A 66 -19.18 8.64 0.96
C LYS A 66 -18.89 8.60 -0.53
N ASN A 67 -19.20 9.68 -1.27
CA ASN A 67 -18.90 9.77 -2.69
C ASN A 67 -17.39 9.76 -2.97
N GLN A 68 -16.61 10.51 -2.20
CA GLN A 68 -15.15 10.58 -2.34
C GLN A 68 -14.49 9.23 -2.05
N VAL A 69 -14.90 8.54 -0.98
CA VAL A 69 -14.43 7.18 -0.65
C VAL A 69 -14.74 6.21 -1.78
N HIS A 70 -15.96 6.21 -2.31
CA HIS A 70 -16.33 5.34 -3.42
C HIS A 70 -15.46 5.57 -4.67
N ARG A 71 -15.17 6.83 -5.01
CA ARG A 71 -14.29 7.17 -6.13
C ARG A 71 -12.86 6.70 -5.91
N TYR A 72 -12.31 6.93 -4.72
CA TYR A 72 -10.95 6.50 -4.39
C TYR A 72 -10.80 4.99 -4.35
N GLN A 73 -11.77 4.27 -3.77
CA GLN A 73 -11.80 2.81 -3.77
C GLN A 73 -11.92 2.24 -5.19
N SER A 74 -12.72 2.87 -6.06
CA SER A 74 -12.79 2.50 -7.48
C SER A 74 -11.44 2.70 -8.19
N PHE A 75 -10.74 3.79 -7.88
CA PHE A 75 -9.39 4.01 -8.37
C PHE A 75 -8.42 2.91 -7.90
N LEU A 76 -8.38 2.59 -6.60
CA LEU A 76 -7.50 1.54 -6.06
C LEU A 76 -7.83 0.14 -6.60
N LYS A 77 -9.12 -0.15 -6.80
CA LYS A 77 -9.57 -1.38 -7.47
C LYS A 77 -8.97 -1.52 -8.87
N ASN A 78 -8.96 -0.45 -9.66
CA ASN A 78 -8.37 -0.47 -11.01
C ASN A 78 -6.84 -0.61 -11.00
N GLN A 79 -6.20 -0.44 -9.84
CA GLN A 79 -4.76 -0.65 -9.63
C GLN A 79 -4.46 -2.00 -8.96
N ASP A 80 -5.46 -2.87 -8.76
CA ASP A 80 -5.35 -4.12 -7.99
C ASP A 80 -4.88 -3.91 -6.53
N LEU A 81 -5.22 -2.76 -5.95
CA LEU A 81 -4.84 -2.34 -4.59
C LEU A 81 -6.04 -2.22 -3.64
N GLN A 82 -7.23 -2.65 -4.06
CA GLN A 82 -8.37 -2.76 -3.16
C GLN A 82 -8.04 -3.73 -2.00
N ASN A 83 -8.52 -3.41 -0.79
CA ASN A 83 -8.38 -4.24 0.41
C ASN A 83 -6.95 -4.51 0.91
N VAL A 84 -5.92 -3.85 0.37
CA VAL A 84 -4.55 -3.93 0.94
C VAL A 84 -4.52 -3.30 2.34
N VAL A 85 -5.26 -2.21 2.52
CA VAL A 85 -5.44 -1.52 3.80
C VAL A 85 -6.94 -1.31 4.03
N PRO A 86 -7.48 -1.60 5.24
CA PRO A 86 -8.85 -1.24 5.58
C PRO A 86 -9.11 0.25 5.40
N GLU A 87 -10.30 0.62 4.92
CA GLU A 87 -10.59 2.01 4.52
C GLU A 87 -10.31 3.03 5.64
N PHE A 88 -10.71 2.73 6.86
CA PHE A 88 -10.54 3.64 7.99
C PHE A 88 -9.07 3.87 8.36
N GLU A 89 -8.17 2.92 8.08
CA GLU A 89 -6.72 3.11 8.28
C GLU A 89 -6.09 3.82 7.07
N LEU A 90 -6.57 3.49 5.87
CA LEU A 90 -6.11 4.11 4.62
C LEU A 90 -6.40 5.62 4.59
N PHE A 91 -7.50 6.05 5.21
CA PHE A 91 -7.91 7.45 5.26
C PHE A 91 -7.49 8.16 6.55
N GLN A 92 -6.84 7.46 7.47
CA GLN A 92 -6.32 8.05 8.71
C GLN A 92 -5.29 9.13 8.37
N THR A 93 -5.52 10.35 8.86
CA THR A 93 -4.68 11.50 8.50
C THR A 93 -3.36 11.50 9.25
N ALA A 94 -3.37 11.68 10.57
CA ALA A 94 -2.21 11.68 11.45
C ALA A 94 -2.62 11.23 12.85
N ARG A 95 -1.70 10.71 13.67
CA ARG A 95 -1.99 10.41 15.08
C ARG A 95 -2.34 11.67 15.89
N ASP A 96 -1.70 12.79 15.57
CA ASP A 96 -1.91 14.07 16.25
C ASP A 96 -3.11 14.86 15.73
N TRP A 97 -4.00 14.26 14.93
CA TRP A 97 -5.15 14.96 14.34
C TRP A 97 -5.98 15.72 15.38
N GLN A 98 -6.19 15.13 16.57
CA GLN A 98 -6.94 15.74 17.67
C GLN A 98 -6.25 16.98 18.22
N ASN A 99 -4.95 16.85 18.54
CA ASN A 99 -4.12 17.94 19.04
C ASN A 99 -4.00 19.09 18.01
N CYS A 100 -4.11 18.75 16.73
CA CYS A 100 -4.09 19.68 15.62
C CYS A 100 -5.46 20.24 15.23
N HIS A 101 -6.53 19.86 15.92
CA HIS A 101 -7.91 20.22 15.57
C HIS A 101 -8.25 19.97 14.09
N ALA A 102 -7.68 18.92 13.51
CA ALA A 102 -7.88 18.51 12.13
C ALA A 102 -8.91 17.39 12.02
N SER A 103 -9.32 17.05 10.79
CA SER A 103 -10.15 15.87 10.57
C SER A 103 -9.34 14.59 10.78
N GLU A 104 -9.94 13.60 11.45
CA GLU A 104 -9.36 12.27 11.66
C GLU A 104 -9.14 11.54 10.33
N TYR A 105 -10.08 11.70 9.39
CA TYR A 105 -10.07 11.05 8.09
C TYR A 105 -10.12 12.06 6.95
N GLU A 106 -9.36 11.79 5.88
CA GLU A 106 -9.33 12.63 4.69
C GLU A 106 -9.00 11.83 3.43
N ILE A 107 -9.62 12.18 2.31
CA ILE A 107 -9.28 11.65 0.98
C ILE A 107 -8.31 12.63 0.31
N PRO A 108 -7.17 12.16 -0.24
CA PRO A 108 -6.26 13.03 -0.96
C PRO A 108 -6.95 13.69 -2.18
N PRO A 109 -6.50 14.90 -2.60
CA PRO A 109 -6.89 15.47 -3.89
C PRO A 109 -6.65 14.49 -5.05
N GLN A 110 -7.55 14.48 -6.03
CA GLN A 110 -7.53 13.47 -7.10
C GLN A 110 -6.25 13.51 -7.94
N GLU A 111 -5.66 14.69 -8.06
CA GLU A 111 -4.47 14.97 -8.86
C GLU A 111 -3.24 14.21 -8.36
N ILE A 112 -3.25 13.75 -7.10
CA ILE A 112 -2.14 13.04 -6.45
C ILE A 112 -2.46 11.58 -6.09
N TRP A 113 -3.57 11.01 -6.60
CA TRP A 113 -3.94 9.62 -6.31
C TRP A 113 -2.91 8.61 -6.82
N ASN A 114 -2.35 8.83 -8.01
CA ASN A 114 -1.35 7.92 -8.59
C ASN A 114 -0.08 7.79 -7.74
N ASN A 115 0.23 8.78 -6.91
CA ASN A 115 1.45 8.79 -6.10
C ASN A 115 1.46 7.70 -5.02
N ILE A 116 0.29 7.21 -4.59
CA ILE A 116 0.22 6.21 -3.52
C ILE A 116 0.43 4.79 -4.04
N VAL A 117 0.25 4.58 -5.34
CA VAL A 117 0.24 3.25 -5.98
C VAL A 117 1.52 2.48 -5.72
N PRO A 118 2.73 3.05 -5.90
CA PRO A 118 3.95 2.28 -5.66
C PRO A 118 4.14 1.97 -4.17
N THR A 119 3.76 2.88 -3.27
CA THR A 119 3.86 2.65 -1.81
C THR A 119 2.90 1.55 -1.32
N LEU A 120 1.67 1.50 -1.84
CA LEU A 120 0.75 0.40 -1.52
C LEU A 120 1.18 -0.93 -2.16
N ASN A 121 1.86 -0.91 -3.31
CA ASN A 121 2.48 -2.12 -3.86
C ASN A 121 3.62 -2.64 -2.98
N ILE A 122 4.44 -1.75 -2.40
CA ILE A 122 5.45 -2.14 -1.39
C ILE A 122 4.75 -2.82 -0.21
N LEU A 123 3.69 -2.21 0.33
CA LEU A 123 2.94 -2.80 1.45
C LEU A 123 2.33 -4.16 1.08
N LYS A 124 1.76 -4.29 -0.13
CA LYS A 124 1.23 -5.55 -0.65
C LYS A 124 2.31 -6.63 -0.76
N GLU A 125 3.52 -6.28 -1.21
CA GLU A 125 4.67 -7.20 -1.27
C GLU A 125 5.09 -7.65 0.14
N LEU A 126 5.18 -6.72 1.11
CA LEU A 126 5.47 -7.05 2.51
C LEU A 126 4.48 -8.05 3.12
N ILE A 127 3.18 -7.89 2.85
CA ILE A 127 2.12 -8.78 3.33
C ILE A 127 2.21 -10.15 2.63
N ASN A 128 2.39 -10.16 1.31
CA ASN A 128 2.44 -11.40 0.53
C ASN A 128 3.65 -12.26 0.91
N ASP A 129 4.79 -11.64 1.17
CA ASP A 129 6.03 -12.29 1.58
C ASP A 129 6.05 -12.67 3.07
N ASN A 130 4.99 -12.37 3.84
CA ASN A 130 4.91 -12.53 5.30
C ASN A 130 6.03 -11.79 6.05
N VAL A 131 6.45 -10.63 5.55
CA VAL A 131 7.37 -9.76 6.28
C VAL A 131 6.64 -9.09 7.44
N ILE A 132 5.37 -8.75 7.23
CA ILE A 132 4.45 -8.23 8.24
C ILE A 132 3.09 -8.95 8.13
N ASP A 133 2.44 -9.16 9.26
CA ASP A 133 1.14 -9.83 9.36
C ASP A 133 0.23 -9.21 10.43
N ASP A 134 0.78 -8.78 11.56
CA ASP A 134 0.11 -7.97 12.59
C ASP A 134 0.61 -6.52 12.57
N PHE A 135 -0.12 -5.67 11.84
CA PHE A 135 0.21 -4.26 11.72
C PHE A 135 -1.05 -3.39 11.67
N THR A 136 -0.92 -2.11 11.98
CA THR A 136 -1.97 -1.09 11.86
C THR A 136 -1.43 0.13 11.14
N VAL A 137 -2.07 0.53 10.03
CA VAL A 137 -1.73 1.78 9.34
C VAL A 137 -2.33 2.95 10.13
N THR A 138 -1.53 3.98 10.39
CA THR A 138 -1.86 5.04 11.35
C THR A 138 -1.79 6.44 10.75
N SER A 139 -1.24 6.59 9.54
CA SER A 139 -1.21 7.85 8.79
C SER A 139 -0.90 7.55 7.32
N VAL A 140 -1.64 8.15 6.39
CA VAL A 140 -1.37 8.02 4.95
C VAL A 140 -1.24 9.40 4.31
N TYR A 141 -2.36 10.02 3.90
CA TYR A 141 -2.35 11.37 3.37
C TYR A 141 -2.52 12.39 4.50
N ARG A 142 -1.70 13.45 4.47
CA ARG A 142 -1.84 14.61 5.35
C ARG A 142 -1.95 15.86 4.50
N ASN A 143 -3.01 16.63 4.66
CA ASN A 143 -3.01 17.98 4.09
C ASN A 143 -1.86 18.82 4.70
N TYR A 144 -1.48 19.88 4.01
CA TYR A 144 -0.31 20.67 4.37
C TYR A 144 -0.37 21.29 5.77
N ALA A 145 -1.54 21.78 6.17
CA ALA A 145 -1.75 22.40 7.48
C ALA A 145 -1.57 21.39 8.61
N LEU A 146 -2.18 20.20 8.48
CA LEU A 146 -2.02 19.11 9.45
C LEU A 146 -0.58 18.61 9.49
N ASN A 147 0.07 18.42 8.33
CA ASN A 147 1.47 17.99 8.29
C ASN A 147 2.37 18.93 9.11
N ARG A 148 2.26 20.24 8.91
CA ARG A 148 3.01 21.24 9.68
C ARG A 148 2.68 21.22 11.18
N CYS A 149 1.41 21.13 11.54
CA CYS A 149 1.01 21.03 12.95
C CYS A 149 1.60 19.78 13.62
N SER A 150 1.58 18.63 12.94
CA SER A 150 2.21 17.37 13.39
C SER A 150 3.75 17.38 13.29
N LYS A 151 4.38 18.54 13.10
CA LYS A 151 5.84 18.73 12.97
C LYS A 151 6.46 17.95 11.81
N GLY A 152 5.66 17.64 10.78
CA GLY A 152 6.15 17.02 9.55
C GLY A 152 6.96 18.01 8.72
N ALA A 153 7.99 17.51 8.03
CA ALA A 153 8.76 18.32 7.08
C ALA A 153 7.87 18.78 5.92
N ASP A 154 8.14 19.97 5.37
CA ASP A 154 7.41 20.50 4.21
C ASP A 154 7.52 19.59 2.98
N SER A 155 8.64 18.86 2.85
CA SER A 155 8.89 17.89 1.78
C SER A 155 8.42 16.46 2.13
N SER A 156 7.63 16.30 3.20
CA SER A 156 7.08 15.02 3.65
C SER A 156 6.35 14.31 2.53
N ARG A 157 6.52 12.99 2.41
CA ARG A 157 5.84 12.23 1.36
C ARG A 157 4.33 12.05 1.62
N HIS A 158 3.87 12.27 2.85
CA HIS A 158 2.45 12.24 3.19
C HIS A 158 1.66 13.36 2.52
N VAL A 159 2.24 14.57 2.36
CA VAL A 159 1.54 15.68 1.69
C VAL A 159 1.38 15.45 0.19
N PHE A 160 2.16 14.53 -0.37
CA PHE A 160 2.08 14.12 -1.78
C PHE A 160 1.31 12.82 -1.98
N ASN A 161 0.64 12.30 -0.94
CA ASN A 161 -0.04 10.99 -0.98
C ASN A 161 0.91 9.88 -1.47
N ALA A 162 2.15 9.88 -1.00
CA ALA A 162 3.20 8.97 -1.46
C ALA A 162 3.84 8.15 -0.32
N ALA A 163 3.29 8.22 0.88
CA ALA A 163 3.80 7.55 2.06
C ALA A 163 2.66 6.99 2.92
N LEU A 164 3.02 6.06 3.79
CA LEU A 164 2.21 5.67 4.92
C LEU A 164 3.09 5.37 6.12
N ASP A 165 2.52 5.58 7.30
CA ASP A 165 3.06 5.14 8.58
C ASP A 165 2.22 3.98 9.10
N PHE A 166 2.89 3.02 9.73
CA PHE A 166 2.23 1.92 10.42
C PHE A 166 2.98 1.54 11.69
N ARG A 167 2.29 0.77 12.54
CA ARG A 167 2.86 0.11 13.71
C ARG A 167 2.76 -1.40 13.55
N ILE A 168 3.65 -2.15 14.19
CA ILE A 168 3.56 -3.60 14.36
C ILE A 168 2.98 -3.85 15.75
N GLY A 169 1.96 -4.69 15.86
CA GLY A 169 1.28 -4.97 17.12
C GLY A 169 0.53 -3.76 17.71
N PRO A 170 0.19 -3.81 19.01
CA PRO A 170 -0.61 -2.78 19.66
C PRO A 170 0.18 -1.47 19.88
N GLU A 171 -0.55 -0.38 20.16
CA GLU A 171 0.05 0.92 20.45
C GLU A 171 0.91 0.94 21.71
N GLN A 172 0.56 0.10 22.68
CA GLN A 172 1.25 -0.07 23.95
C GLN A 172 1.55 -1.56 24.11
N PRO A 173 2.66 -2.05 23.53
CA PRO A 173 3.01 -3.46 23.61
C PRO A 173 3.40 -3.87 25.03
N ILE A 174 3.01 -5.08 25.41
CA ILE A 174 3.47 -5.72 26.66
C ILE A 174 4.87 -6.32 26.44
N PRO A 175 5.67 -6.54 27.50
CA PRO A 175 7.05 -7.04 27.37
C PRO A 175 7.19 -8.30 26.50
N GLU A 176 6.21 -9.20 26.55
CA GLU A 176 6.19 -10.46 25.80
C GLU A 176 6.09 -10.24 24.28
N GLU A 177 5.47 -9.14 23.84
CA GLU A 177 5.29 -8.81 22.42
C GLU A 177 6.53 -8.12 21.81
N LEU A 178 7.40 -7.56 22.65
CA LEU A 178 8.56 -6.77 22.20
C LEU A 178 9.52 -7.58 21.33
N THR A 179 9.73 -8.86 21.66
CA THR A 179 10.60 -9.76 20.88
C THR A 179 10.07 -9.96 19.48
N THR A 180 8.76 -10.23 19.35
CA THR A 180 8.10 -10.40 18.04
C THR A 180 8.15 -9.11 17.23
N ILE A 181 7.83 -7.96 17.84
CA ILE A 181 7.92 -6.65 17.19
C ILE A 181 9.34 -6.38 16.68
N GLN A 182 10.36 -6.69 17.49
CA GLN A 182 11.74 -6.50 17.10
C GLN A 182 12.15 -7.45 15.97
N GLN A 183 11.70 -8.70 15.98
CA GLN A 183 11.95 -9.65 14.89
C GLN A 183 11.29 -9.19 13.58
N THR A 184 10.06 -8.68 13.63
CA THR A 184 9.37 -8.15 12.44
C THR A 184 10.10 -6.92 11.89
N LYS A 185 10.64 -6.05 12.74
CA LYS A 185 11.52 -4.93 12.30
C LYS A 185 12.81 -5.43 11.64
N THR A 186 13.42 -6.48 12.20
CA THR A 186 14.59 -7.16 11.62
C THR A 186 14.28 -7.70 10.22
N ASN A 187 13.11 -8.33 10.03
CA ASN A 187 12.65 -8.85 8.74
C ASN A 187 12.39 -7.72 7.73
N LEU A 188 11.78 -6.61 8.17
CA LEU A 188 11.57 -5.41 7.35
C LEU A 188 12.89 -4.84 6.83
N CYS A 189 13.91 -4.77 7.69
CA CYS A 189 15.23 -4.32 7.28
C CYS A 189 15.88 -5.26 6.26
N GLN A 190 15.75 -6.58 6.43
CA GLN A 190 16.24 -7.55 5.44
C GLN A 190 15.50 -7.42 4.10
N PHE A 191 14.18 -7.23 4.13
CA PHE A 191 13.39 -6.96 2.93
C PHE A 191 13.86 -5.69 2.22
N TRP A 192 14.07 -4.60 2.97
CA TRP A 192 14.55 -3.33 2.43
C TRP A 192 15.93 -3.47 1.79
N VAL A 193 16.87 -4.18 2.41
CA VAL A 193 18.20 -4.43 1.83
C VAL A 193 18.11 -5.19 0.52
N LYS A 194 17.23 -6.20 0.45
CA LYS A 194 17.06 -7.06 -0.72
C LYS A 194 16.34 -6.36 -1.87
N ASN A 195 15.28 -5.61 -1.56
CA ASN A 195 14.30 -5.14 -2.55
C ASN A 195 14.25 -3.62 -2.68
N GLY A 196 14.83 -2.87 -1.74
CA GLY A 196 14.59 -1.44 -1.59
C GLY A 196 15.08 -0.60 -2.76
N ASP A 197 16.19 -1.00 -3.40
CA ASP A 197 16.69 -0.33 -4.60
C ASP A 197 15.69 -0.48 -5.77
N ARG A 198 15.28 -1.72 -6.07
CA ARG A 198 14.27 -2.05 -7.09
C ARG A 198 12.94 -1.31 -6.85
N LEU A 199 12.53 -1.19 -5.58
CA LEU A 199 11.25 -0.60 -5.19
C LEU A 199 11.31 0.91 -4.98
N ASN A 200 12.49 1.53 -5.10
CA ASN A 200 12.73 2.92 -4.71
C ASN A 200 12.23 3.21 -3.27
N MET A 201 12.42 2.25 -2.37
CA MET A 201 11.77 2.19 -1.06
C MET A 201 12.50 3.04 -0.01
N GLY A 202 11.78 4.03 0.52
CA GLY A 202 12.13 4.67 1.78
C GLY A 202 11.65 3.83 2.96
N LEU A 203 12.52 3.56 3.93
CA LEU A 203 12.17 2.87 5.19
C LEU A 203 12.68 3.66 6.39
N GLY A 204 11.76 4.22 7.19
CA GLY A 204 12.08 4.99 8.38
C GLY A 204 11.53 4.35 9.65
N VAL A 205 12.21 4.58 10.78
CA VAL A 205 11.68 4.21 12.11
C VAL A 205 11.75 5.42 13.03
N TYR A 206 10.58 5.93 13.42
CA TYR A 206 10.47 7.05 14.36
C TYR A 206 10.84 6.62 15.79
N ALA A 207 11.18 7.59 16.64
CA ALA A 207 11.44 7.35 18.07
C ALA A 207 10.28 6.68 18.81
N SER A 208 9.04 6.90 18.35
CA SER A 208 7.84 6.24 18.87
C SER A 208 7.73 4.76 18.50
N GLY A 209 8.64 4.25 17.67
CA GLY A 209 8.60 2.90 17.12
C GLY A 209 7.72 2.74 15.88
N GLN A 210 7.02 3.79 15.44
CA GLN A 210 6.31 3.80 14.16
C GLN A 210 7.26 3.60 12.99
N ILE A 211 6.77 2.92 11.97
CA ILE A 211 7.49 2.62 10.75
C ILE A 211 6.90 3.46 9.63
N HIS A 212 7.78 4.15 8.91
CA HIS A 212 7.46 4.93 7.72
C HIS A 212 7.87 4.15 6.49
N ILE A 213 7.00 4.05 5.48
CA ILE A 213 7.39 3.62 4.13
C ILE A 213 6.93 4.61 3.07
N ASP A 214 7.74 4.75 2.02
CA ASP A 214 7.39 5.46 0.80
C ASP A 214 8.15 4.89 -0.40
N SER A 215 7.83 5.40 -1.59
CA SER A 215 8.41 4.97 -2.87
C SER A 215 9.22 6.07 -3.56
N ALA A 216 9.85 6.95 -2.77
CA ALA A 216 10.51 8.17 -3.26
C ALA A 216 12.06 8.13 -3.23
N GLY A 217 12.69 6.98 -2.97
CA GLY A 217 14.14 6.86 -2.90
C GLY A 217 14.57 5.64 -2.09
N TYR A 218 15.54 4.87 -2.56
CA TYR A 218 16.19 3.83 -1.74
C TYR A 218 17.00 4.46 -0.59
N ARG A 219 16.35 4.61 0.56
CA ARG A 219 16.93 5.28 1.73
C ARG A 219 16.33 4.77 3.02
N THR A 220 17.07 4.95 4.11
CA THR A 220 16.61 4.61 5.44
C THR A 220 17.08 5.62 6.48
N TRP A 221 16.33 5.75 7.57
CA TRP A 221 16.63 6.64 8.69
C TRP A 221 16.03 6.10 9.99
N GLY A 222 16.53 6.56 11.14
CA GLY A 222 16.06 6.14 12.47
C GLY A 222 15.53 7.29 13.34
N PRO A 223 15.45 7.11 14.66
CA PRO A 223 14.74 8.02 15.56
C PRO A 223 15.10 9.52 15.48
N ASP A 224 16.33 9.85 15.07
CA ASP A 224 16.81 11.23 14.89
C ASP A 224 16.66 11.77 13.44
N HIS A 225 15.96 11.03 12.58
CA HIS A 225 15.74 11.29 11.16
C HIS A 225 17.02 11.25 10.29
N ARG A 226 18.10 10.63 10.77
CA ARG A 226 19.35 10.43 10.02
C ARG A 226 19.52 8.97 9.61
N SER A 227 20.27 8.75 8.53
CA SER A 227 20.62 7.40 8.08
C SER A 227 21.47 6.65 9.10
N THR A 228 22.37 7.33 9.80
CA THR A 228 23.26 6.75 10.81
C THR A 228 22.55 6.17 12.02
N SER A 229 21.32 6.61 12.31
CA SER A 229 20.49 6.04 13.38
C SER A 229 19.54 4.95 12.88
N SER A 230 19.56 4.63 11.58
CA SER A 230 18.68 3.62 11.01
C SER A 230 18.93 2.26 11.66
N PRO A 231 17.87 1.59 12.18
CA PRO A 231 18.02 0.24 12.70
C PRO A 231 18.48 -0.75 11.62
N CYS A 232 18.16 -0.50 10.35
CA CYS A 232 18.56 -1.37 9.25
C CYS A 232 20.06 -1.29 8.96
N ILE A 233 20.67 -0.11 9.09
CA ILE A 233 22.13 0.04 8.97
C ILE A 233 22.83 -0.59 10.17
N THR A 234 22.38 -0.30 11.40
CA THR A 234 22.97 -0.88 12.61
C THR A 234 22.93 -2.41 12.58
N GLN A 235 21.79 -3.00 12.18
CA GLN A 235 21.65 -4.45 12.04
C GLN A 235 22.60 -5.03 10.99
N LEU A 236 22.79 -4.36 9.85
CA LEU A 236 23.75 -4.78 8.83
C LEU A 236 25.19 -4.80 9.35
N LEU A 237 25.56 -3.82 10.19
CA LEU A 237 26.88 -3.77 10.80
C LEU A 237 27.08 -4.86 11.85
N SER A 238 26.10 -5.08 12.74
CA SER A 238 26.14 -6.16 13.72
C SER A 238 26.27 -7.54 13.06
N ASN A 239 25.49 -7.81 12.01
CA ASN A 239 25.55 -9.07 11.28
C ASN A 239 26.90 -9.30 10.57
N ARG A 240 27.64 -8.25 10.21
CA ARG A 240 29.00 -8.39 9.66
C ARG A 240 30.01 -8.71 10.75
N ASN A 241 29.90 -8.07 11.90
CA ASN A 241 30.80 -8.32 13.04
C ASN A 241 30.62 -9.75 13.59
N ASP A 242 29.39 -10.26 13.64
CA ASP A 242 29.14 -11.64 14.06
C ASP A 242 29.71 -12.66 13.08
N LYS A 243 29.68 -12.39 11.76
CA LYS A 243 30.33 -13.27 10.77
C LYS A 243 31.85 -13.20 10.79
N GLY A 244 32.44 -12.12 11.31
CA GLY A 244 33.90 -11.98 11.45
C GLY A 244 34.49 -12.72 12.65
N ASN A 245 33.65 -13.19 13.58
CA ASN A 245 34.06 -13.87 14.82
C ASN A 245 33.84 -15.40 14.80
N VAL A 246 33.42 -15.98 13.67
CA VAL A 246 33.15 -17.43 13.55
C VAL A 246 34.29 -18.19 12.86
N ASP A 247 35.31 -17.47 12.35
CA ASP A 247 36.42 -18.05 11.57
C ASP A 247 37.81 -17.94 12.26
N GLU A 248 37.88 -17.87 13.61
CA GLU A 248 39.14 -18.03 14.38
C GLU A 248 39.15 -19.30 15.25
#